data_AF-A0A1J6K2B1-F1
#
_entry.id   AF-A0A1J6K2B1-F1
#
_cell.length_a   1.000
_cell.length_b   1.000
_cell.length_c   1.000
_cell.angle_alpha   90.00
_cell.angle_beta   90.00
_cell.angle_gamma   90.00
#
_symmetry.space_group_name_H-M   'P 1'
#
loop_
_entity.id
_entity.type
_entity.pdbx_description
1 polymer ?
#
loop_
_entity_poly.entity_id
_entity_poly.type
_entity_poly.pdbx_seq_one_letter_code
_entity_poly.pdbx_strand_id
1 'polypeptide(L)'
;MHKRSDSSSSWSFDVNYVNVAAGSVYGYALLVPMGFYFLLQYLGSSASLIRFWCLWGYSLFVLTLSSFLLVIPIEFLRWTITLLAGAASASFVAANLKMYIQSNDLTIVLVAAFVLQMGLTIFIKMWFFS
;
A
#
# COMPACT_ATOMS: atom_id res chain seq x y z
N MET A 1 5.02 -30.87 -38.82
CA MET A 1 4.95 -30.10 -37.56
C MET A 1 3.49 -29.82 -37.24
N HIS A 2 2.90 -30.59 -36.33
CA HIS A 2 1.49 -30.42 -35.93
C HIS A 2 1.42 -29.35 -34.83
N LYS A 3 0.88 -28.17 -35.16
CA LYS A 3 0.61 -27.11 -34.17
C LYS A 3 -0.66 -27.51 -33.41
N ARG A 4 -0.50 -28.14 -32.24
CA ARG A 4 -1.62 -28.30 -31.28
C ARG A 4 -1.93 -26.91 -30.73
N SER A 5 -2.92 -26.24 -31.30
CA SER A 5 -3.61 -25.16 -30.63
C SER A 5 -4.66 -25.81 -29.73
N ASP A 6 -4.32 -26.09 -28.48
CA ASP A 6 -5.31 -26.45 -27.47
C ASP A 6 -6.25 -25.24 -27.30
N SER A 7 -7.45 -25.34 -27.87
CA SER A 7 -8.47 -24.29 -27.92
C SER A 7 -9.27 -24.15 -26.62
N SER A 8 -8.79 -24.71 -25.50
CA SER A 8 -9.51 -24.79 -24.23
C SER A 8 -9.07 -23.78 -23.16
N SER A 9 -8.10 -22.91 -23.46
CA SER A 9 -7.77 -21.76 -22.59
C SER A 9 -7.69 -20.48 -23.41
N SER A 10 -8.86 -19.90 -23.73
CA SER A 10 -8.89 -18.52 -24.21
C SER A 10 -8.37 -17.61 -23.08
N TRP A 11 -7.14 -17.15 -23.18
CA TRP A 11 -6.60 -16.13 -22.28
C TRP A 11 -7.49 -14.88 -22.39
N SER A 12 -8.36 -14.68 -21.41
CA SER A 12 -9.17 -13.47 -21.29
C SER A 12 -8.44 -12.50 -20.36
N PHE A 13 -7.87 -11.43 -20.93
CA PHE A 13 -7.31 -10.36 -20.14
C PHE A 13 -8.42 -9.46 -19.62
N ASP A 14 -8.65 -9.47 -18.31
CA ASP A 14 -9.60 -8.57 -17.68
C ASP A 14 -8.90 -7.25 -17.29
N VAL A 15 -9.16 -6.21 -18.09
CA VAL A 15 -8.65 -4.85 -17.90
C VAL A 15 -9.05 -4.25 -16.55
N ASN A 16 -10.11 -4.76 -15.92
CA ASN A 16 -10.61 -4.23 -14.66
C ASN A 16 -9.59 -4.40 -13.53
N TYR A 17 -8.77 -5.45 -13.54
CA TYR A 17 -7.68 -5.60 -12.55
C TYR A 17 -6.68 -4.45 -12.63
N VAL A 18 -6.33 -3.98 -13.84
CA VAL A 18 -5.42 -2.83 -14.00
C VAL A 18 -6.08 -1.55 -13.49
N ASN A 19 -7.36 -1.35 -13.79
CA ASN A 19 -8.10 -0.18 -13.32
C ASN A 19 -8.21 -0.15 -11.79
N VAL A 20 -8.53 -1.28 -11.15
CA VAL A 20 -8.61 -1.38 -9.69
C VAL A 20 -7.24 -1.15 -9.07
N ALA A 21 -6.18 -1.75 -9.62
CA ALA A 21 -4.82 -1.57 -9.12
C ALA A 21 -4.38 -0.10 -9.18
N ALA A 22 -4.57 0.54 -10.34
CA ALA A 22 -4.24 1.94 -10.55
C ALA A 22 -5.06 2.83 -9.59
N GLY A 23 -6.38 2.64 -9.56
CA GLY A 23 -7.27 3.41 -8.70
C GLY A 23 -6.94 3.27 -7.21
N SER A 24 -6.71 2.06 -6.72
CA SER A 24 -6.39 1.81 -5.32
C SER A 24 -5.02 2.38 -4.93
N VAL A 25 -3.99 2.14 -5.74
CA VAL A 25 -2.61 2.54 -5.40
C VAL A 25 -2.43 4.05 -5.55
N TYR A 26 -2.83 4.64 -6.68
CA TYR A 26 -2.70 6.10 -6.88
C TYR A 26 -3.69 6.87 -6.00
N GLY A 27 -4.91 6.37 -5.83
CA GLY A 27 -5.88 6.96 -4.90
C GLY A 27 -5.34 6.99 -3.48
N TYR A 28 -4.78 5.88 -3.00
CA TYR A 28 -4.13 5.82 -1.69
C TYR A 28 -2.93 6.78 -1.59
N ALA A 29 -2.03 6.74 -2.58
CA ALA A 29 -0.82 7.56 -2.61
C ALA A 29 -1.10 9.06 -2.61
N LEU A 30 -2.26 9.50 -3.11
CA LEU A 30 -2.66 10.90 -3.14
C LEU A 30 -3.50 11.32 -1.94
N LEU A 31 -4.57 10.58 -1.65
CA LEU A 31 -5.60 10.99 -0.69
C LEU A 31 -5.15 10.81 0.76
N VAL A 32 -4.45 9.72 1.07
CA VAL A 32 -4.02 9.44 2.45
C VAL A 32 -3.04 10.50 2.97
N PRO A 33 -1.87 10.74 2.33
CA PRO A 33 -0.96 11.78 2.78
C PRO A 33 -1.59 13.18 2.79
N MET A 34 -2.53 13.46 1.90
CA MET A 34 -3.31 14.71 1.91
C MET A 34 -4.19 14.82 3.16
N GLY A 35 -4.87 13.74 3.55
CA GLY A 35 -5.64 13.67 4.80
C GLY A 35 -4.78 13.90 6.03
N PHE A 36 -3.61 13.25 6.11
CA PHE A 36 -2.65 13.48 7.19
C PHE A 36 -2.11 14.92 7.19
N TYR A 37 -1.85 15.50 6.01
CA TYR A 37 -1.42 16.88 5.89
C TYR A 37 -2.46 17.85 6.49
N PHE A 38 -3.73 17.72 6.11
CA PHE A 38 -4.79 18.58 6.65
C PHE A 38 -5.00 18.36 8.15
N LEU A 39 -4.93 17.11 8.61
CA LEU A 39 -5.01 16.79 10.04
C LEU A 39 -3.89 17.48 10.82
N LEU A 40 -2.64 17.38 10.34
CA LEU A 40 -1.49 17.98 11.03
C LEU A 40 -1.49 19.50 10.95
N GLN A 41 -1.99 20.07 9.86
CA GLN A 41 -2.17 21.52 9.79
C GLN A 41 -3.24 22.01 10.77
N TYR A 42 -4.32 21.25 10.94
CA TYR A 42 -5.32 21.54 11.96
C TYR A 42 -4.73 21.50 13.38
N LEU A 43 -3.77 20.61 13.62
CA LEU A 43 -3.01 20.53 14.88
C LEU A 43 -1.88 21.57 15.00
N GLY A 44 -1.72 22.47 14.01
CA GLY A 44 -0.74 23.57 14.06
C GLY A 44 0.68 23.20 13.60
N SER A 45 0.87 22.08 12.91
CA SER A 45 2.16 21.64 12.38
C SER A 45 2.48 22.26 11.02
N SER A 46 3.69 22.82 10.84
CA SER A 46 4.15 23.43 9.57
C SER A 46 4.62 22.40 8.52
N ALA A 47 3.92 21.27 8.43
CA ALA A 47 4.25 20.20 7.49
C ALA A 47 4.07 20.63 6.03
N SER A 48 4.86 20.05 5.12
CA SER A 48 4.72 20.27 3.68
C SER A 48 4.00 19.08 3.02
N LEU A 49 2.93 19.36 2.26
CA LEU A 49 2.17 18.34 1.54
C LEU A 49 3.03 17.50 0.59
N ILE A 50 3.96 18.14 -0.12
CA ILE A 50 4.88 17.47 -1.05
C ILE A 50 5.77 16.47 -0.30
N ARG A 51 6.27 16.83 0.88
CA ARG A 51 7.05 15.89 1.71
C ARG A 51 6.22 14.68 2.12
N PHE A 52 4.93 14.87 2.40
CA PHE A 52 4.01 13.80 2.75
C PHE A 52 3.76 12.87 1.56
N TRP A 53 3.53 13.41 0.36
CA TRP A 53 3.42 12.59 -0.86
C TRP A 53 4.69 11.80 -1.15
N CYS A 54 5.87 12.42 -1.03
CA CYS A 54 7.14 11.72 -1.20
C CYS A 54 7.28 10.59 -0.17
N LEU A 55 7.06 10.90 1.11
CA LEU A 55 7.14 9.95 2.22
C LEU A 55 6.20 8.76 2.02
N TRP A 56 4.94 9.01 1.68
CA TRP A 56 3.99 7.93 1.38
C TRP A 56 4.40 7.15 0.14
N GLY A 57 4.84 7.83 -0.92
CA GLY A 57 5.36 7.18 -2.13
C GLY A 57 6.53 6.22 -1.84
N TYR A 58 7.51 6.65 -1.02
CA TYR A 58 8.63 5.79 -0.62
C TYR A 58 8.18 4.56 0.16
N SER A 59 7.14 4.70 0.99
CA SER A 59 6.61 3.57 1.76
C SER A 59 5.97 2.48 0.88
N LEU A 60 5.45 2.84 -0.30
CA LEU A 60 4.83 1.90 -1.24
C LEU A 60 5.85 1.05 -2.00
N PHE A 61 7.14 1.42 -1.99
CA PHE A 61 8.18 0.67 -2.69
C PHE A 61 8.28 -0.80 -2.24
N VAL A 62 8.15 -1.05 -0.92
CA VAL A 62 8.14 -2.41 -0.36
C VAL A 62 6.97 -3.22 -0.88
N LEU A 63 5.79 -2.61 -1.10
CA LEU A 63 4.63 -3.29 -1.64
C LEU A 63 4.91 -3.75 -3.08
N THR A 64 5.51 -2.89 -3.90
CA THR A 64 5.91 -3.24 -5.27
C THR A 64 6.85 -4.45 -5.29
N LEU A 65 7.89 -4.46 -4.44
CA LEU A 65 8.78 -5.62 -4.34
C LEU A 65 8.04 -6.88 -3.86
N SER A 66 7.17 -6.74 -2.87
CA SER A 66 6.40 -7.85 -2.32
C SER A 66 5.47 -8.50 -3.35
N SER A 67 4.91 -7.73 -4.28
CA SER A 67 4.03 -8.23 -5.35
C SER A 67 4.70 -9.29 -6.22
N PHE A 68 6.01 -9.18 -6.46
CA PHE A 68 6.75 -10.22 -7.20
C PHE A 68 6.80 -11.54 -6.42
N LEU A 69 6.96 -11.47 -5.09
CA LEU A 69 7.02 -12.66 -4.23
C LEU A 69 5.62 -13.28 -4.02
N LEU A 70 4.55 -12.46 -4.03
CA LEU A 70 3.17 -12.92 -3.88
C LEU A 70 2.67 -13.81 -5.03
N VAL A 71 3.36 -13.82 -6.17
CA VAL A 71 3.07 -14.73 -7.29
C VAL A 71 3.17 -16.20 -6.85
N ILE A 72 4.04 -16.52 -5.88
CA ILE A 72 4.24 -17.88 -5.37
C ILE A 72 2.90 -18.41 -4.81
N PRO A 73 2.36 -19.55 -5.28
CA PRO A 73 1.05 -20.07 -4.90
C PRO A 73 1.07 -20.83 -3.56
N ILE A 74 1.74 -20.27 -2.55
CA ILE A 74 1.80 -20.82 -1.19
C ILE A 74 1.13 -19.84 -0.24
N GLU A 75 -0.06 -20.19 0.24
CA GLU A 75 -0.92 -19.25 0.97
C GLU A 75 -0.29 -18.74 2.27
N PHE A 76 0.35 -19.63 3.04
CA PHE A 76 1.07 -19.24 4.25
C PHE A 76 2.20 -18.22 3.96
N LEU A 77 2.92 -18.43 2.85
CA LEU A 77 3.99 -17.52 2.44
C LEU A 77 3.41 -16.16 2.00
N ARG A 78 2.28 -16.15 1.27
CA ARG A 78 1.60 -14.92 0.86
C ARG A 78 1.16 -14.07 2.05
N TRP A 79 0.55 -14.67 3.06
CA TRP A 79 0.21 -13.95 4.30
C TRP A 79 1.44 -13.42 5.02
N THR A 80 2.49 -14.24 5.14
CA THR A 80 3.73 -13.83 5.79
C THR A 80 4.36 -12.63 5.09
N ILE A 81 4.48 -12.67 3.76
CA ILE A 81 4.99 -11.56 2.95
C ILE A 81 4.11 -10.31 3.13
N THR A 82 2.78 -10.47 3.06
CA THR A 82 1.82 -9.36 3.17
C THR A 82 1.94 -8.64 4.51
N LEU A 83 2.01 -9.40 5.61
CA LEU A 83 2.13 -8.85 6.96
C LEU A 83 3.49 -8.18 7.16
N LEU A 84 4.59 -8.79 6.70
CA LEU A 84 5.92 -8.20 6.81
C LEU A 84 6.08 -6.94 5.96
N ALA A 85 5.59 -6.95 4.71
CA ALA A 85 5.60 -5.81 3.82
C ALA A 85 4.76 -4.65 4.38
N GLY A 86 3.56 -4.95 4.87
CA GLY A 86 2.67 -3.98 5.51
C GLY A 86 3.29 -3.39 6.77
N ALA A 87 3.84 -4.24 7.65
CA ALA A 87 4.51 -3.79 8.87
C ALA A 87 5.75 -2.93 8.58
N ALA A 88 6.57 -3.31 7.60
CA ALA A 88 7.73 -2.53 7.20
C ALA A 88 7.34 -1.16 6.63
N SER A 89 6.35 -1.13 5.73
CA SER A 89 5.81 0.11 5.14
C SER A 89 5.17 1.03 6.21
N ALA A 90 4.36 0.45 7.09
CA ALA A 90 3.75 1.14 8.22
C ALA A 90 4.79 1.70 9.20
N SER A 91 5.81 0.91 9.54
CA SER A 91 6.89 1.33 10.44
C SER A 91 7.70 2.48 9.85
N PHE A 92 7.97 2.45 8.54
CA PHE A 92 8.64 3.55 7.84
C PHE A 92 7.82 4.84 7.93
N VAL A 93 6.52 4.79 7.62
CA VAL A 93 5.64 5.97 7.72
C VAL A 93 5.55 6.48 9.16
N ALA A 94 5.36 5.58 10.12
CA ALA A 94 5.29 5.90 11.53
C ALA A 94 6.57 6.57 12.06
N ALA A 95 7.75 6.04 11.70
CA ALA A 95 9.04 6.60 12.11
C ALA A 95 9.23 8.03 11.60
N ASN A 96 8.79 8.33 10.38
CA ASN A 96 8.92 9.65 9.79
C ASN A 96 7.82 10.63 10.25
N LEU A 97 6.60 10.15 10.54
CA LEU A 97 5.50 10.97 11.10
C LEU A 97 5.81 11.51 12.48
N LYS A 98 6.54 10.76 13.31
CA LYS A 98 6.96 11.18 14.66
C LYS A 98 7.66 12.55 14.69
N MET A 99 8.27 12.97 13.59
CA MET A 99 8.96 14.26 13.49
C MET A 99 8.02 15.46 13.39
N TYR A 100 6.73 15.26 13.10
CA TYR A 100 5.77 16.33 12.81
C TYR A 100 4.67 16.49 13.87
N ILE A 101 4.63 15.60 14.87
CA ILE A 101 3.49 15.45 15.80
C ILE A 101 3.95 15.76 17.22
N GLN A 102 3.15 16.54 17.95
CA GLN A 102 3.34 16.74 19.39
C GLN A 102 2.90 15.50 20.18
N SER A 103 3.50 15.28 21.36
CA SER A 103 3.37 14.04 22.14
C SER A 103 1.94 13.63 22.50
N ASN A 104 0.99 14.56 22.57
CA ASN A 104 -0.39 14.27 22.97
C ASN A 104 -1.21 13.50 21.90
N ASP A 105 -1.01 13.79 20.62
CA ASP A 105 -1.78 13.18 19.51
C ASP A 105 -1.04 12.05 18.78
N LEU A 106 0.19 11.77 19.22
CA LEU A 106 1.10 10.87 18.54
C LEU A 106 0.52 9.47 18.34
N THR A 107 -0.07 8.89 19.37
CA THR A 107 -0.55 7.50 19.33
C THR A 107 -1.64 7.31 18.29
N ILE A 108 -2.63 8.21 18.23
CA ILE A 108 -3.79 8.08 17.33
C ILE A 108 -3.35 8.18 15.88
N VAL A 109 -2.50 9.16 15.57
CA VAL A 109 -2.00 9.40 14.20
C VAL A 109 -1.15 8.22 13.72
N LEU A 110 -0.30 7.66 14.60
CA LEU A 110 0.52 6.49 14.26
C LEU A 110 -0.32 5.23 14.07
N VAL A 111 -1.32 4.98 14.92
CA VAL A 111 -2.23 3.84 14.75
C VAL A 111 -3.02 3.98 13.45
N ALA A 112 -3.54 5.17 13.13
CA ALA A 112 -4.25 5.41 11.88
C ALA A 112 -3.35 5.13 10.66
N ALA A 113 -2.11 5.61 10.67
CA ALA A 113 -1.15 5.36 9.59
C ALA A 113 -0.84 3.87 9.43
N PHE A 114 -0.67 3.17 10.55
CA PHE A 114 -0.43 1.73 10.57
C PHE A 114 -1.61 0.94 9.98
N VAL A 115 -2.83 1.24 10.44
CA VAL A 115 -4.06 0.58 9.95
C VAL A 115 -4.25 0.80 8.46
N LEU A 116 -4.03 2.03 7.97
CA LEU A 116 -4.18 2.33 6.54
C LEU A 116 -3.14 1.58 5.69
N GLN A 117 -1.89 1.48 6.15
CA GLN A 117 -0.85 0.73 5.44
C GLN A 117 -1.14 -0.77 5.42
N MET A 118 -1.52 -1.35 6.55
CA MET A 118 -1.92 -2.75 6.63
C MET A 118 -3.18 -3.03 5.80
N GLY A 119 -4.14 -2.10 5.82
CA GLY A 119 -5.36 -2.19 5.02
C GLY A 119 -5.05 -2.25 3.52
N LEU A 120 -4.13 -1.41 3.03
CA LEU A 120 -3.69 -1.44 1.64
C LEU A 120 -2.99 -2.75 1.29
N THR A 121 -2.07 -3.24 2.12
CA THR A 121 -1.35 -4.49 1.82
C THR A 121 -2.26 -5.70 1.80
N ILE A 122 -3.18 -5.79 2.77
CA ILE A 122 -4.18 -6.85 2.83
C ILE A 122 -5.11 -6.75 1.60
N PHE A 123 -5.56 -5.55 1.23
CA PHE A 123 -6.37 -5.35 0.03
C PHE A 123 -5.65 -5.87 -1.23
N ILE A 124 -4.37 -5.54 -1.41
CA ILE A 124 -3.58 -6.00 -2.56
C ILE A 124 -3.52 -7.53 -2.61
N LYS A 125 -3.22 -8.19 -1.48
CA LYS A 125 -3.21 -9.66 -1.41
C LYS A 125 -4.59 -10.25 -1.73
N MET A 126 -5.65 -9.70 -1.15
CA MET A 126 -7.00 -10.25 -1.26
C MET A 126 -7.57 -10.09 -2.68
N TRP A 127 -7.30 -8.97 -3.35
CA TRP A 127 -7.86 -8.70 -4.68
C TRP A 127 -7.04 -9.32 -5.82
N PHE A 128 -5.71 -9.34 -5.71
CA PHE A 128 -4.84 -9.73 -6.83
C PHE A 128 -4.16 -11.09 -6.66
N PHE A 129 -4.04 -11.60 -5.42
CA PHE A 129 -3.21 -12.77 -5.10
C PHE A 129 -3.90 -13.76 -4.16
N SER A 130 -5.23 -13.77 -4.08
CA SER A 130 -5.99 -14.83 -3.39
C SER A 130 -6.44 -15.91 -4.35
#